data_AF-A0A7Z0JE50-F1
#
_entry.id   AF-A0A7Z0JE50-F1
#
_cell.length_a   1.000
_cell.length_b   1.000
_cell.length_c   1.000
_cell.angle_alpha   90.00
_cell.angle_beta   90.00
_cell.angle_gamma   90.00
#
_symmetry.space_group_name_H-M   'P 1'
#
loop_
_entity.id
_entity.type
_entity.pdbx_description
1 polymer ?
#
loop_
_entity_poly.entity_id
_entity_poly.type
_entity_poly.pdbx_seq_one_letter_code
_entity_poly.pdbx_strand_id
1 'polypeptide(L)'
;MADRAGDPAAEGGRAHTGRNEGIDDGEGTDGSEDVEQAVAAELRLLDPGVRTSPDLAAQLLHPDFSEVGRSGRRWGRASILAALPTMAGSTGQDRVRVDGMSGRSLAPGVVHLTYATEAAGVRARRSSLWVRDEGGAWRVLYHQGTPTRPHG
;
A
#
# COMPACT_ATOMS: atom_id res chain seq x y z
N MET A 1 -5.16 -26.65 -46.89
CA MET A 1 -6.03 -27.38 -45.94
C MET A 1 -7.19 -26.45 -45.59
N ALA A 2 -8.41 -26.90 -45.94
CA ALA A 2 -9.68 -26.35 -45.48
C ALA A 2 -9.75 -26.39 -43.93
N ASP A 3 -10.56 -25.62 -43.22
CA ASP A 3 -12.01 -25.54 -43.36
C ASP A 3 -12.62 -24.29 -42.70
N ARG A 4 -13.78 -23.88 -43.23
CA ARG A 4 -14.65 -22.78 -42.81
C ARG A 4 -15.75 -23.29 -41.87
N ALA A 5 -16.24 -22.41 -40.99
CA ALA A 5 -17.66 -22.15 -40.65
C ALA A 5 -17.67 -21.42 -39.29
N GLY A 6 -18.43 -20.36 -39.02
CA GLY A 6 -19.68 -19.88 -39.59
C GLY A 6 -20.55 -19.46 -38.40
N ASP A 7 -20.76 -18.14 -38.25
CA ASP A 7 -21.70 -17.50 -37.31
C ASP A 7 -23.15 -17.83 -37.71
N PRO A 8 -24.18 -17.78 -36.81
CA PRO A 8 -24.98 -16.54 -36.76
C PRO A 8 -25.71 -16.20 -35.44
N ALA A 9 -26.09 -14.92 -35.40
CA ALA A 9 -26.93 -14.17 -34.46
C ALA A 9 -28.41 -14.61 -34.30
N ALA A 10 -29.01 -14.14 -33.19
CA ALA A 10 -30.40 -13.66 -32.97
C ALA A 10 -30.70 -13.80 -31.45
N GLU A 11 -31.46 -12.99 -30.70
CA GLU A 11 -32.57 -12.06 -30.91
C GLU A 11 -32.74 -11.31 -29.56
N GLY A 12 -33.03 -10.01 -29.46
CA GLY A 12 -34.40 -9.48 -29.53
C GLY A 12 -35.22 -9.76 -28.25
N GLY A 13 -35.23 -8.87 -27.25
CA GLY A 13 -36.05 -9.11 -26.05
C GLY A 13 -36.15 -7.97 -25.01
N ARG A 14 -36.99 -6.98 -25.32
CA ARG A 14 -37.82 -6.13 -24.43
C ARG A 14 -37.20 -5.40 -23.22
N ALA A 15 -37.50 -4.10 -23.19
CA ALA A 15 -37.46 -3.24 -22.02
C ALA A 15 -38.20 -3.84 -20.82
N HIS A 16 -37.56 -3.85 -19.67
CA HIS A 16 -38.22 -3.91 -18.37
C HIS A 16 -37.88 -2.62 -17.63
N THR A 17 -38.86 -1.72 -17.61
CA THR A 17 -38.93 -0.59 -16.71
C THR A 17 -39.07 -1.12 -15.28
N GLY A 18 -37.96 -1.31 -14.59
CA GLY A 18 -37.93 -1.47 -13.15
C GLY A 18 -37.27 -0.23 -12.57
N ARG A 19 -38.06 0.66 -11.96
CA ARG A 19 -37.54 1.67 -11.04
C ARG A 19 -36.71 0.93 -9.99
N ASN A 20 -35.44 1.30 -9.84
CA ASN A 20 -34.75 1.04 -8.58
C ASN A 20 -34.56 2.41 -7.92
N GLU A 21 -35.61 2.85 -7.26
CA GLU A 21 -35.54 3.92 -6.28
C GLU A 21 -34.82 3.36 -5.04
N GLY A 22 -33.72 3.99 -4.65
CA GLY A 22 -33.13 3.89 -3.31
C GLY A 22 -32.09 2.79 -3.10
N ILE A 23 -30.82 3.11 -3.39
CA ILE A 23 -29.73 2.71 -2.50
C ILE A 23 -28.95 3.99 -2.16
N ASP A 24 -29.08 4.32 -0.88
CA ASP A 24 -28.47 5.35 -0.05
C ASP A 24 -27.04 5.79 -0.46
N ASP A 25 -26.86 7.10 -0.64
CA ASP A 25 -25.65 7.80 -1.08
C ASP A 25 -24.57 7.90 0.04
N GLY A 26 -24.05 6.76 0.50
CA GLY A 26 -23.13 6.69 1.64
C GLY A 26 -21.68 6.21 1.37
N GLU A 27 -21.28 5.89 0.13
CA GLU A 27 -20.13 4.99 -0.10
C GLU A 27 -18.85 5.64 -0.68
N GLY A 28 -18.75 6.98 -0.70
CA GLY A 28 -17.67 7.68 -1.45
C GLY A 28 -16.49 8.23 -0.66
N THR A 29 -16.63 8.52 0.64
CA THR A 29 -15.68 9.39 1.36
C THR A 29 -14.75 8.64 2.31
N ASP A 30 -15.25 7.64 3.03
CA ASP A 30 -14.48 6.87 4.03
C ASP A 30 -13.27 6.16 3.39
N GLY A 31 -13.47 5.58 2.20
CA GLY A 31 -12.37 4.92 1.47
C GLY A 31 -11.28 5.88 0.98
N SER A 32 -11.62 7.15 0.70
CA SER A 32 -10.62 8.17 0.31
C SER A 32 -9.86 8.66 1.54
N GLU A 33 -10.57 8.94 2.63
CA GLU A 33 -9.97 9.40 3.89
C GLU A 33 -9.05 8.33 4.50
N ASP A 34 -9.48 7.07 4.53
CA ASP A 34 -8.67 5.94 4.98
C ASP A 34 -7.36 5.84 4.20
N VAL A 35 -7.45 5.99 2.87
CA VAL A 35 -6.27 5.97 2.00
C VAL A 35 -5.33 7.14 2.30
N GLU A 36 -5.86 8.35 2.49
CA GLU A 36 -5.06 9.53 2.84
C GLU A 36 -4.34 9.36 4.17
N GLN A 37 -5.03 8.85 5.20
CA GLN A 37 -4.44 8.59 6.51
C GLN A 37 -3.36 7.51 6.46
N ALA A 38 -3.60 6.41 5.73
CA ALA A 38 -2.59 5.37 5.52
C ALA A 38 -1.37 5.90 4.76
N VAL A 39 -1.57 6.73 3.73
CA VAL A 39 -0.48 7.41 3.01
C VAL A 39 0.32 8.30 3.96
N ALA A 40 -0.33 9.10 4.79
CA ALA A 40 0.35 9.94 5.78
C ALA A 40 1.17 9.11 6.77
N ALA A 41 0.64 7.97 7.23
CA ALA A 41 1.34 7.06 8.13
C ALA A 41 2.55 6.39 7.46
N GLU A 42 2.46 6.01 6.18
CA GLU A 42 3.57 5.49 5.38
C GLU A 42 4.68 6.53 5.22
N LEU A 43 4.33 7.77 4.82
CA LEU A 43 5.30 8.84 4.68
C LEU A 43 5.98 9.17 6.02
N ARG A 44 5.23 9.11 7.13
CA ARG A 44 5.78 9.24 8.49
C ARG A 44 6.75 8.11 8.82
N LEU A 45 6.48 6.86 8.43
CA LEU A 45 7.41 5.75 8.64
C LEU A 45 8.69 5.86 7.80
N LEU A 46 8.64 6.59 6.68
CA LEU A 46 9.80 6.89 5.84
C LEU A 46 10.62 8.09 6.33
N ASP A 47 10.09 8.88 7.26
CA ASP A 47 10.79 10.03 7.82
C ASP A 47 12.04 9.61 8.62
N PRO A 48 13.23 10.18 8.35
CA PRO A 48 14.45 9.81 9.06
C PRO A 48 14.37 9.96 10.59
N GLY A 49 13.67 10.98 11.08
CA GLY A 49 13.49 11.21 12.53
C GLY A 49 12.66 10.12 13.19
N VAL A 50 11.65 9.60 12.49
CA VAL A 50 10.87 8.44 12.94
C VAL A 50 11.67 7.15 12.80
N ARG A 51 12.37 6.94 11.69
CA ARG A 51 13.17 5.73 11.45
C ARG A 51 14.32 5.56 12.44
N THR A 52 14.87 6.66 12.95
CA THR A 52 15.94 6.64 13.96
C THR A 52 15.43 6.51 15.38
N SER A 53 14.11 6.61 15.61
CA SER A 53 13.49 6.46 16.91
C SER A 53 12.68 5.15 16.98
N PRO A 54 13.18 4.11 17.65
CA PRO A 54 12.45 2.86 17.83
C PRO A 54 11.06 3.06 18.42
N ASP A 55 10.90 4.02 19.35
CA ASP A 55 9.61 4.29 20.01
C ASP A 55 8.59 4.93 19.07
N LEU A 56 9.03 5.87 18.21
CA LEU A 56 8.14 6.48 17.20
C LEU A 56 7.80 5.50 16.09
N ALA A 57 8.77 4.72 15.61
CA ALA A 57 8.52 3.69 14.62
C ALA A 57 7.59 2.60 15.18
N ALA A 58 7.76 2.19 16.43
CA ALA A 58 6.94 1.18 17.09
C ALA A 58 5.44 1.51 17.11
N GLN A 59 5.09 2.80 17.13
CA GLN A 59 3.68 3.26 17.07
C GLN A 59 3.04 2.98 15.72
N LEU A 60 3.82 2.94 14.64
CA LEU A 60 3.34 2.71 13.27
C LEU A 60 3.37 1.23 12.87
N LEU A 61 4.03 0.37 13.65
CA LEU A 61 4.14 -1.06 13.35
C LEU A 61 3.12 -1.86 14.14
N HIS A 62 2.25 -2.59 13.43
CA HIS A 62 1.31 -3.52 14.04
C HIS A 62 2.06 -4.56 14.90
N PRO A 63 1.53 -5.04 16.03
CA PRO A 63 2.17 -6.08 16.85
C PRO A 63 2.62 -7.31 16.02
N ASP A 64 1.78 -7.73 15.07
CA ASP A 64 2.05 -8.85 14.15
C ASP A 64 2.78 -8.43 12.86
N PHE A 65 3.47 -7.30 12.85
CA PHE A 65 4.16 -6.78 11.68
C PHE A 65 5.16 -7.79 11.11
N SER A 66 5.13 -7.93 9.79
CA SER A 66 6.17 -8.61 9.02
C SER A 66 6.57 -7.84 7.76
N GLU A 67 7.84 -7.98 7.38
CA GLU A 67 8.37 -7.37 6.16
C GLU A 67 9.20 -8.36 5.35
N VAL A 68 9.10 -8.27 4.03
CA VAL A 68 10.10 -8.79 3.09
C VAL A 68 10.86 -7.61 2.51
N GLY A 69 12.08 -7.39 3.01
CA GLY A 69 12.91 -6.28 2.55
C GLY A 69 13.37 -6.49 1.12
N ARG A 70 13.88 -5.43 0.47
CA ARG A 70 14.40 -5.48 -0.92
C ARG A 70 15.47 -6.55 -1.18
N SER A 71 16.14 -7.05 -0.14
CA SER A 71 17.11 -8.14 -0.23
C SER A 71 16.48 -9.54 -0.23
N GLY A 72 15.16 -9.64 -0.07
CA GLY A 72 14.45 -10.89 0.20
C GLY A 72 14.50 -11.32 1.66
N ARG A 73 15.24 -10.61 2.53
CA ARG A 73 15.28 -10.91 3.97
C ARG A 73 13.90 -10.65 4.60
N ARG A 74 13.44 -11.61 5.40
CA ARG A 74 12.25 -11.47 6.25
C ARG A 74 12.61 -10.76 7.55
N TRP A 75 11.76 -9.84 7.96
CA TRP A 75 11.85 -9.11 9.21
C TRP A 75 10.55 -9.26 9.99
N GLY A 76 10.65 -9.44 11.29
CA GLY A 76 9.55 -9.23 12.23
C GLY A 76 9.71 -7.90 12.95
N ARG A 77 8.66 -7.46 13.64
CA ARG A 77 8.59 -6.18 14.36
C ARG A 77 9.82 -5.84 15.19
N ALA A 78 10.23 -6.71 16.11
CA ALA A 78 11.38 -6.43 16.98
C ALA A 78 12.69 -6.29 16.18
N SER A 79 12.90 -7.16 15.20
CA SER A 79 14.12 -7.16 14.38
C SER A 79 14.24 -5.94 13.46
N ILE A 80 13.11 -5.44 12.92
CA ILE A 80 13.14 -4.25 12.07
C ILE A 80 13.34 -2.99 12.92
N LEU A 81 12.71 -2.88 14.09
CA LEU A 81 12.88 -1.72 14.99
C LEU A 81 14.33 -1.55 15.44
N ALA A 82 15.03 -2.66 15.70
CA ALA A 82 16.45 -2.63 16.03
C ALA A 82 17.34 -2.23 14.84
N ALA A 83 16.93 -2.56 13.61
CA ALA A 83 17.72 -2.33 12.41
C ALA A 83 17.50 -0.94 11.78
N LEU A 84 16.28 -0.40 11.85
CA LEU A 84 15.86 0.84 11.18
C LEU A 84 16.85 2.00 11.35
N PRO A 85 17.39 2.30 12.56
CA PRO A 85 18.30 3.44 12.73
C PRO A 85 19.58 3.36 11.88
N THR A 86 19.98 2.15 11.49
CA THR A 86 21.21 1.90 10.72
C THR A 86 20.97 1.69 9.22
N MET A 87 19.71 1.62 8.79
CA MET A 87 19.36 1.39 7.39
C MET A 87 19.43 2.68 6.56
N ALA A 88 19.61 2.54 5.24
CA ALA A 88 19.44 3.66 4.32
C ALA A 88 18.06 4.31 4.48
N GLY A 89 17.98 5.63 4.30
CA GLY A 89 16.77 6.41 4.60
C GLY A 89 16.70 6.94 6.03
N SER A 90 17.59 6.54 6.93
CA SER A 90 17.58 6.97 8.33
C SER A 90 18.51 8.15 8.61
N THR A 91 19.27 8.61 7.61
CA THR A 91 20.06 9.85 7.68
C THR A 91 19.42 10.92 6.79
N GLY A 92 19.62 12.19 7.13
CA GLY A 92 19.13 13.30 6.30
C GLY A 92 19.76 13.35 4.89
N GLN A 93 20.93 12.75 4.71
CA GLN A 93 21.66 12.72 3.44
C GLN A 93 21.09 11.69 2.46
N ASP A 94 20.44 10.62 2.95
CA ASP A 94 19.86 9.55 2.15
C ASP A 94 18.33 9.50 2.25
N ARG A 95 17.69 10.66 2.37
CA ARG A 95 16.22 10.76 2.50
C ARG A 95 15.52 9.96 1.40
N VAL A 96 14.55 9.14 1.80
CA VAL A 96 13.76 8.34 0.86
C VAL A 96 12.90 9.26 -0.01
N ARG A 97 13.10 9.20 -1.32
CA ARG A 97 12.20 9.79 -2.32
C ARG A 97 11.09 8.79 -2.62
N VAL A 98 9.86 9.30 -2.75
CA VAL A 98 8.65 8.50 -2.99
C VAL A 98 8.00 8.98 -4.28
N ASP A 99 7.72 8.04 -5.19
CA ASP A 99 7.06 8.33 -6.45
C ASP A 99 5.85 7.41 -6.66
N GLY A 100 4.83 7.92 -7.34
CA GLY A 100 3.70 7.12 -7.82
C GLY A 100 2.92 6.44 -6.69
N MET A 101 2.70 7.16 -5.58
CA MET A 101 1.86 6.68 -4.48
C MET A 101 0.44 6.40 -4.98
N SER A 102 -0.05 5.21 -4.70
CA SER A 102 -1.41 4.78 -5.00
C SER A 102 -1.92 3.92 -3.85
N GLY A 103 -3.15 4.20 -3.41
CA GLY A 103 -3.82 3.47 -2.35
C GLY A 103 -5.17 2.92 -2.78
N ARG A 104 -5.59 1.85 -2.12
CA ARG A 104 -6.91 1.24 -2.28
C ARG A 104 -7.40 0.74 -0.92
N SER A 105 -8.63 1.13 -0.54
CA SER A 105 -9.34 0.47 0.56
C SER A 105 -9.76 -0.94 0.12
N LEU A 106 -9.38 -1.94 0.91
CA LEU A 106 -9.73 -3.34 0.66
C LEU A 106 -10.95 -3.78 1.48
N ALA A 107 -11.13 -3.15 2.64
CA ALA A 107 -12.22 -3.33 3.59
C ALA A 107 -12.21 -2.13 4.55
N PRO A 108 -13.28 -1.89 5.33
CA PRO A 108 -13.26 -0.86 6.36
C PRO A 108 -12.03 -0.98 7.28
N GLY A 109 -11.23 0.08 7.38
CA GLY A 109 -10.01 0.08 8.20
C GLY A 109 -8.85 -0.77 7.63
N VAL A 110 -8.88 -1.17 6.37
CA VAL A 110 -7.79 -1.92 5.71
C VAL A 110 -7.43 -1.27 4.38
N VAL A 111 -6.20 -0.75 4.27
CA VAL A 111 -5.71 -0.06 3.08
C VAL A 111 -4.46 -0.73 2.55
N HIS A 112 -4.44 -0.96 1.24
CA HIS A 112 -3.25 -1.36 0.50
C HIS A 112 -2.64 -0.17 -0.21
N LEU A 113 -1.33 0.04 -0.03
CA LEU A 113 -0.56 1.07 -0.71
C LEU A 113 0.48 0.42 -1.63
N THR A 114 0.68 1.04 -2.78
CA THR A 114 1.78 0.73 -3.71
C THR A 114 2.46 2.01 -4.16
N TYR A 115 3.78 1.97 -4.25
CA TYR A 115 4.60 3.14 -4.60
C TYR A 115 6.01 2.72 -5.01
N ALA A 116 6.86 3.66 -5.40
CA ALA A 116 8.29 3.43 -5.58
C ALA A 116 9.09 4.26 -4.58
N THR A 117 10.21 3.72 -4.10
CA THR A 117 11.18 4.45 -3.28
C THR A 117 12.53 4.50 -3.94
N GLU A 118 13.25 5.61 -3.76
CA GLU A 118 14.67 5.72 -4.05
C GLU A 118 15.44 6.30 -2.86
N ALA A 119 16.53 5.65 -2.47
CA ALA A 119 17.46 6.14 -1.44
C ALA A 119 18.87 5.64 -1.74
N ALA A 120 19.88 6.51 -1.60
CA ALA A 120 21.28 6.20 -1.91
C ALA A 120 21.49 5.51 -3.29
N GLY A 121 20.77 5.98 -4.32
CA GLY A 121 20.82 5.44 -5.69
C GLY A 121 20.16 4.06 -5.88
N VAL A 122 19.49 3.54 -4.85
CA VAL A 122 18.79 2.25 -4.92
C VAL A 122 17.29 2.49 -5.04
N ARG A 123 16.69 1.90 -6.09
CA ARG A 123 15.24 1.93 -6.30
C ARG A 123 14.55 0.62 -5.95
N ALA A 124 13.34 0.71 -5.37
CA ALA A 124 12.47 -0.43 -5.11
C ALA A 124 11.00 -0.06 -5.30
N ARG A 125 10.20 -1.01 -5.81
CA ARG A 125 8.73 -0.97 -5.73
C ARG A 125 8.32 -1.44 -4.35
N ARG A 126 7.38 -0.73 -3.75
CA ARG A 126 6.87 -0.99 -2.41
C ARG A 126 5.41 -1.39 -2.47
N SER A 127 5.04 -2.27 -1.54
CA SER A 127 3.68 -2.67 -1.26
C SER A 127 3.53 -2.74 0.25
N SER A 128 2.53 -2.07 0.81
CA SER A 128 2.25 -2.11 2.24
C SER A 128 0.77 -2.26 2.53
N LEU A 129 0.46 -3.01 3.59
CA LEU A 129 -0.89 -3.20 4.09
C LEU A 129 -1.00 -2.50 5.44
N TRP A 130 -1.90 -1.53 5.52
CA TRP A 130 -2.19 -0.74 6.71
C TRP A 130 -3.53 -1.16 7.27
N VAL A 131 -3.59 -1.26 8.60
CA VAL A 131 -4.81 -1.58 9.35
C VAL A 131 -5.06 -0.50 10.40
N ARG A 132 -6.32 -0.10 10.54
CA ARG A 132 -6.78 0.83 11.58
C ARG A 132 -7.18 0.05 12.81
N ASP A 133 -6.59 0.36 13.96
CA ASP A 133 -7.01 -0.23 15.24
C ASP A 133 -8.30 0.40 15.77
N GLU A 134 -8.87 -0.17 16.83
CA GLU A 134 -10.11 0.33 17.46
C GLU A 134 -9.98 1.77 17.99
N GLY A 135 -8.75 2.23 18.27
CA GLY A 135 -8.45 3.60 18.66
C GLY A 135 -8.30 4.56 17.49
N GLY A 136 -8.49 4.08 16.25
CA GLY A 136 -8.36 4.86 15.02
C GLY A 136 -6.93 5.01 14.51
N ALA A 137 -5.93 4.38 15.15
CA ALA A 137 -4.54 4.52 14.73
C ALA A 137 -4.21 3.54 13.60
N TRP A 138 -3.59 4.06 12.54
CA TRP A 138 -3.12 3.26 11.42
C TRP A 138 -1.76 2.65 11.70
N ARG A 139 -1.65 1.33 11.49
CA ARG A 139 -0.41 0.58 11.65
C ARG A 139 -0.16 -0.33 10.46
N VAL A 140 1.08 -0.38 10.00
CA VAL A 140 1.47 -1.31 8.94
C VAL A 140 1.50 -2.73 9.51
N LEU A 141 0.76 -3.63 8.87
CA LEU A 141 0.73 -5.06 9.16
C LEU A 141 1.76 -5.82 8.31
N TYR A 142 1.88 -5.43 7.04
CA TYR A 142 2.81 -6.06 6.11
C TYR A 142 3.51 -5.02 5.23
N HIS A 143 4.79 -5.24 4.97
CA HIS A 143 5.57 -4.45 4.02
C HIS A 143 6.40 -5.33 3.10
N GLN A 144 6.53 -4.92 1.83
CA GLN A 144 7.44 -5.57 0.90
C GLN A 144 8.15 -4.54 0.03
N GLY A 145 9.46 -4.75 -0.17
CA GLY A 145 10.24 -4.09 -1.20
C GLY A 145 10.69 -5.07 -2.27
N THR A 146 10.43 -4.75 -3.54
CA THR A 146 11.01 -5.45 -4.69
C THR A 146 12.02 -4.54 -5.38
N PRO A 147 13.31 -4.91 -5.45
CA PRO A 147 14.32 -4.07 -6.10
C PRO A 147 13.99 -3.91 -7.59
N THR A 148 14.19 -2.70 -8.11
CA THR A 148 14.01 -2.43 -9.54
C THR A 148 15.29 -1.85 -10.11
N ARG A 149 15.64 -2.24 -11.35
CA ARG A 149 16.70 -1.55 -12.08
C ARG A 149 16.25 -0.11 -12.40
N PRO A 150 17.17 0.87 -12.44
CA PRO A 150 16.89 2.14 -13.08
C PRO A 150 16.37 1.87 -14.50
N HIS A 151 15.39 2.65 -14.98
CA HIS A 151 15.09 2.61 -16.41
C HIS A 151 16.31 3.23 -17.09
N GLY A 152 16.92 2.48 -18.01
CA GLY A 152 18.06 2.95 -18.81
C GLY A 152 17.65 4.04 -19.79
#